data_AF-A0A2G6KUZ2-F1
#
_entry.id   AF-A0A2G6KUZ2-F1
#
_cell.length_a   1.000
_cell.length_b   1.000
_cell.length_c   1.000
_cell.angle_alpha   90.00
_cell.angle_beta   90.00
_cell.angle_gamma   90.00
#
_symmetry.space_group_name_H-M   'P 1'
#
loop_
_entity.id
_entity.type
_entity.pdbx_description
1 polymer ?
#
loop_
_entity_poly.entity_id
_entity_poly.type
_entity_poly.pdbx_seq_one_letter_code
_entity_poly.pdbx_strand_id
1 'polypeptide(L)'
;MSNTAAEAASNNGFSLTGLGTPVLLFMMLIMVVMPLPPLALDIFFTFNIALAIIVLLVSIYAQRPLDFGVFPTVLLIATLLRLALNVASTRVVLMKGHDGTDAAQEIASEADFYGAMDGASKFVRGDAVAGILILFINIIGGFAVGVLQHNLSAGEAAHNYVLLTIGDGLVAQIPSLLLSTATAIIVTRVSGSQDVGNAVGEQLLSNPKVLAITAALIGIMGLVPGMPNLVFLSLAALLGSMAYLKSQPEKTTVEEAPAETSAPLPVENKELSWDDVSSVDEIGLEVGYRLISMVDRNQGGELLPRIKGIRKKLSQELGFLVHAVHIRDNLNLSPNEYRITFHDVTVGQGEIHPGRDLAINPGQVYGELDGIATKDPTFGLDATWIDNSQRDDAQAKGYTVVDCPTVIATHLSQLIKNHAHELIGQDGVQQLLDKLAQSSPKLVENLVPNVLSLGDITKVMQNLLEDGVPIRDVRSIAEALAESGGKGQDTDTLTSRVRMALGGTIFQTINGIENEMAVIVLDSQLEQILQGATQGNIGGMEPTLIENMINQLRQASAQLEAEGKTPVLLVASHIRLFLSRLLKSRMDNFYILAYEEIPASKNIKVVATVGNQAA
;
A
#
# COMPACT_ATOMS: atom_id res chain seq x y z
N MET A 1 -53.31 -24.06 -1.97
CA MET A 1 -53.23 -23.92 -3.44
C MET A 1 -53.19 -22.44 -3.77
N SER A 2 -51.98 -21.87 -3.91
CA SER A 2 -51.69 -20.58 -4.59
C SER A 2 -50.34 -20.02 -4.10
N ASN A 3 -49.21 -20.70 -4.39
CA ASN A 3 -47.90 -20.03 -4.38
C ASN A 3 -46.80 -20.83 -5.09
N THR A 4 -47.09 -21.34 -6.28
CA THR A 4 -46.12 -22.03 -7.15
C THR A 4 -46.11 -21.50 -8.58
N ALA A 5 -46.70 -20.32 -8.82
CA ALA A 5 -46.79 -19.70 -10.15
C ALA A 5 -46.07 -18.35 -10.28
N ALA A 6 -45.50 -17.80 -9.19
CA ALA A 6 -44.81 -16.51 -9.21
C ALA A 6 -43.27 -16.61 -9.32
N GLU A 7 -42.70 -17.82 -9.24
CA GLU A 7 -41.25 -18.06 -9.31
C GLU A 7 -40.73 -18.34 -10.74
N ALA A 8 -41.59 -18.32 -11.75
CA ALA A 8 -41.23 -18.68 -13.13
C ALA A 8 -41.14 -17.49 -14.11
N ALA A 9 -41.26 -16.24 -13.64
CA ALA A 9 -41.37 -15.06 -14.52
C ALA A 9 -40.39 -13.92 -14.19
N SER A 10 -39.18 -14.24 -13.72
CA SER A 10 -38.08 -13.27 -13.58
C SER A 10 -36.73 -13.91 -13.93
N ASN A 11 -36.64 -14.53 -15.11
CA ASN A 11 -35.36 -15.05 -15.60
C ASN A 11 -35.18 -14.84 -17.10
N ASN A 12 -35.45 -13.62 -17.57
CA ASN A 12 -35.14 -13.18 -18.94
C ASN A 12 -34.68 -11.72 -19.00
N GLY A 13 -33.86 -11.31 -18.02
CA GLY A 13 -32.98 -10.15 -18.18
C GLY A 13 -31.67 -10.62 -18.80
N PHE A 14 -31.65 -10.86 -20.11
CA PHE A 14 -30.41 -11.07 -20.85
C PHE A 14 -29.58 -9.78 -20.75
N SER A 15 -28.63 -9.75 -19.82
CA SER A 15 -27.71 -8.63 -19.65
C SER A 15 -26.87 -8.50 -20.93
N LEU A 16 -27.01 -7.36 -21.62
CA LEU A 16 -26.22 -7.03 -22.82
C LEU A 16 -24.72 -6.85 -22.53
N THR A 17 -24.29 -6.88 -21.27
CA THR A 17 -22.92 -6.55 -20.84
C THR A 17 -21.95 -7.73 -20.80
N GLY A 18 -22.41 -8.98 -20.94
CA GLY A 18 -21.54 -10.18 -21.05
C GLY A 18 -21.27 -10.66 -22.48
N LEU A 19 -21.90 -10.07 -23.50
CA LEU A 19 -21.85 -10.52 -24.90
C LEU A 19 -20.74 -9.88 -25.74
N GLY A 20 -20.04 -8.87 -25.21
CA GLY A 20 -19.03 -8.14 -25.97
C GLY A 20 -17.93 -9.05 -26.53
N THR A 21 -17.35 -9.90 -25.68
CA THR A 21 -16.25 -10.80 -26.06
C THR A 21 -16.67 -11.89 -27.06
N PRO A 22 -17.79 -12.62 -26.85
CA PRO A 22 -18.29 -13.59 -27.84
C PRO A 22 -18.65 -12.96 -29.20
N VAL A 23 -19.28 -11.78 -29.21
CA VAL A 23 -19.63 -11.07 -30.44
C VAL A 23 -18.38 -10.61 -31.18
N LEU A 24 -17.37 -10.10 -30.46
CA LEU A 24 -16.09 -9.68 -31.02
C LEU A 24 -15.34 -10.88 -31.64
N LEU A 25 -15.28 -12.02 -30.94
CA LEU A 25 -14.71 -13.26 -31.48
C LEU A 25 -15.44 -13.74 -32.74
N PHE A 26 -16.78 -13.69 -32.74
CA PHE A 26 -17.58 -14.09 -33.89
C PHE A 26 -17.39 -13.15 -35.09
N MET A 27 -17.30 -11.84 -34.84
CA MET A 27 -16.99 -10.83 -35.85
C MET A 27 -15.60 -11.07 -36.47
N MET A 28 -14.59 -11.38 -35.65
CA MET A 28 -13.24 -11.72 -36.15
C MET A 28 -13.24 -13.00 -36.98
N LEU A 29 -14.02 -14.01 -36.59
CA LEU A 29 -14.14 -15.25 -37.35
C LEU A 29 -14.83 -15.02 -38.70
N ILE A 30 -15.88 -14.21 -38.74
CA ILE A 30 -16.53 -13.79 -39.99
C ILE A 30 -15.55 -13.05 -40.89
N MET A 31 -14.74 -12.18 -40.32
CA MET A 31 -13.76 -11.37 -41.06
C MET A 31 -12.66 -12.20 -41.72
N VAL A 32 -12.28 -13.33 -41.12
CA VAL A 32 -11.36 -14.30 -41.75
C VAL A 32 -12.04 -15.05 -42.90
N VAL A 33 -13.33 -15.37 -42.76
CA VAL A 33 -14.07 -16.24 -43.70
C VAL A 33 -14.70 -15.46 -44.87
N MET A 34 -15.17 -14.23 -44.67
CA MET A 34 -15.84 -13.42 -45.71
C MET A 34 -14.95 -12.26 -46.22
N PRO A 35 -14.91 -12.01 -47.55
CA PRO A 35 -14.16 -10.89 -48.10
C PRO A 35 -14.82 -9.55 -47.75
N LEU A 36 -14.11 -8.70 -47.00
CA LEU A 36 -14.59 -7.38 -46.61
C LEU A 36 -14.45 -6.36 -47.75
N PRO A 37 -15.39 -5.40 -47.87
CA PRO A 37 -15.25 -4.30 -48.81
C PRO A 37 -14.08 -3.39 -48.40
N PRO A 38 -13.38 -2.72 -49.35
CA PRO A 38 -12.21 -1.90 -49.06
C PRO A 38 -12.46 -0.81 -48.00
N LEU A 39 -13.62 -0.15 -48.08
CA LEU A 39 -14.02 0.88 -47.14
C LEU A 39 -14.16 0.36 -45.69
N ALA A 40 -14.55 -0.91 -45.50
CA ALA A 40 -14.62 -1.50 -44.17
C ALA A 40 -13.20 -1.79 -43.62
N LEU A 41 -12.28 -2.27 -44.47
CA LEU A 41 -10.88 -2.47 -44.07
C LEU A 41 -10.24 -1.15 -43.65
N ASP A 42 -10.45 -0.07 -44.40
CA ASP A 42 -9.92 1.26 -44.07
C ASP A 42 -10.41 1.74 -42.70
N ILE A 43 -11.70 1.54 -42.38
CA ILE A 43 -12.28 1.88 -41.07
C ILE A 43 -11.63 1.06 -39.95
N PHE A 44 -11.49 -0.26 -40.13
CA PHE A 44 -10.92 -1.11 -39.10
C PHE A 44 -9.42 -0.88 -38.90
N PHE A 45 -8.66 -0.60 -39.95
CA PHE A 45 -7.25 -0.23 -39.85
C PHE A 45 -7.07 1.11 -39.13
N THR A 46 -7.88 2.11 -39.48
CA THR A 46 -7.84 3.43 -38.84
C THR A 46 -8.21 3.34 -37.36
N PHE A 47 -9.22 2.54 -37.02
CA PHE A 47 -9.60 2.25 -35.63
C PHE A 47 -8.48 1.53 -34.86
N ASN A 48 -7.83 0.55 -35.47
CA ASN A 48 -6.72 -0.20 -34.85
C ASN A 48 -5.51 0.71 -34.56
N ILE A 49 -5.16 1.59 -35.50
CA ILE A 49 -4.11 2.62 -35.31
C ILE A 49 -4.49 3.57 -34.17
N ALA A 50 -5.73 4.05 -34.16
CA ALA A 50 -6.23 4.95 -33.12
C ALA A 50 -6.16 4.31 -31.72
N LEU A 51 -6.60 3.05 -31.60
CA LEU A 51 -6.56 2.29 -30.36
C LEU A 51 -5.11 2.13 -29.85
N ALA A 52 -4.17 1.80 -30.74
CA ALA A 52 -2.77 1.66 -30.37
C ALA A 52 -2.13 2.98 -29.89
N ILE A 53 -2.46 4.11 -30.51
CA ILE A 53 -2.02 5.45 -30.08
C ILE A 53 -2.63 5.81 -28.73
N ILE A 54 -3.93 5.56 -28.52
CA ILE A 54 -4.60 5.82 -27.24
C ILE A 54 -3.93 5.00 -26.14
N VAL A 55 -3.74 3.70 -26.34
CA VAL A 55 -3.11 2.83 -25.35
C VAL A 55 -1.72 3.34 -25.00
N LEU A 56 -0.90 3.70 -25.99
CA LEU A 56 0.43 4.27 -25.75
C LEU A 56 0.40 5.59 -24.98
N LEU A 57 -0.47 6.53 -25.36
CA LEU A 57 -0.59 7.82 -24.68
C LEU A 57 -1.11 7.66 -23.26
N VAL A 58 -2.07 6.76 -23.03
CA VAL A 58 -2.51 6.40 -21.68
C VAL A 58 -1.35 5.83 -20.87
N SER A 59 -0.55 4.91 -21.43
CA SER A 59 0.65 4.36 -20.76
C SER A 59 1.66 5.44 -20.36
N ILE A 60 1.82 6.49 -21.18
CA ILE A 60 2.79 7.56 -20.95
C ILE A 60 2.29 8.57 -19.91
N TYR A 61 1.00 8.92 -19.95
CA TYR A 61 0.42 9.97 -19.12
C TYR A 61 -0.27 9.48 -17.83
N ALA A 62 -0.43 8.17 -17.63
CA ALA A 62 -0.96 7.61 -16.39
C ALA A 62 0.03 7.84 -15.22
N GLN A 63 -0.46 8.48 -14.15
CA GLN A 63 0.35 8.82 -12.97
C GLN A 63 0.43 7.68 -11.94
N ARG A 64 -0.49 6.72 -11.98
CA ARG A 64 -0.46 5.51 -11.14
C ARG A 64 -0.73 4.26 -11.98
N PRO A 65 0.12 3.22 -11.90
CA PRO A 65 -0.06 1.99 -12.69
C PRO A 65 -1.28 1.14 -12.28
N LEU A 66 -1.79 1.34 -11.06
CA LEU A 66 -2.95 0.66 -10.49
C LEU A 66 -4.30 1.16 -11.06
N ASP A 67 -4.31 2.31 -11.72
CA ASP A 67 -5.54 2.87 -12.31
C ASP A 67 -5.94 2.19 -13.63
N PHE A 68 -5.28 1.09 -14.04
CA PHE A 68 -5.51 0.47 -15.34
C PHE A 68 -5.49 -1.07 -15.30
N GLY A 69 -6.33 -1.65 -14.44
CA GLY A 69 -6.52 -3.11 -14.31
C GLY A 69 -6.96 -3.81 -15.60
N VAL A 70 -7.41 -3.07 -16.62
CA VAL A 70 -7.99 -3.62 -17.85
C VAL A 70 -6.98 -3.86 -18.98
N PHE A 71 -5.73 -3.48 -18.75
CA PHE A 71 -4.68 -3.48 -19.76
C PHE A 71 -4.47 -4.83 -20.49
N PRO A 72 -4.36 -5.98 -19.80
CA PRO A 72 -4.10 -7.25 -20.47
C PRO A 72 -5.21 -7.64 -21.46
N THR A 73 -6.46 -7.28 -21.17
CA THR A 73 -7.61 -7.57 -22.04
C THR A 73 -7.67 -6.62 -23.23
N VAL A 74 -7.38 -5.33 -23.03
CA VAL A 74 -7.24 -4.37 -24.14
C VAL A 74 -6.13 -4.84 -25.09
N LEU A 75 -5.01 -5.28 -24.54
CA LEU A 75 -3.88 -5.82 -25.30
C LEU A 75 -4.30 -7.07 -26.09
N LEU A 76 -4.95 -8.03 -25.44
CA LEU A 76 -5.43 -9.25 -26.10
C LEU A 76 -6.41 -8.95 -27.26
N ILE A 77 -7.39 -8.08 -27.03
CA ILE A 77 -8.39 -7.69 -28.04
C ILE A 77 -7.73 -6.98 -29.21
N ALA A 78 -6.83 -6.02 -28.95
CA ALA A 78 -6.10 -5.30 -30.00
C ALA A 78 -5.22 -6.26 -30.83
N THR A 79 -4.60 -7.25 -30.17
CA THR A 79 -3.75 -8.23 -30.85
C THR A 79 -4.56 -9.16 -31.75
N LEU A 80 -5.73 -9.62 -31.28
CA LEU A 80 -6.62 -10.47 -32.08
C LEU A 80 -7.23 -9.71 -33.27
N LEU A 81 -7.67 -8.46 -33.06
CA LEU A 81 -8.18 -7.60 -34.13
C LEU A 81 -7.11 -7.37 -35.21
N ARG A 82 -5.86 -7.12 -34.80
CA ARG A 82 -4.73 -6.99 -35.73
C ARG A 82 -4.54 -8.26 -36.57
N LEU A 83 -4.53 -9.44 -35.95
CA LEU A 83 -4.34 -10.70 -36.68
C LEU A 83 -5.47 -10.92 -37.72
N ALA A 84 -6.71 -10.63 -37.34
CA ALA A 84 -7.85 -10.72 -38.25
C ALA A 84 -7.74 -9.74 -39.43
N LEU A 85 -7.30 -8.50 -39.16
CA LEU A 85 -7.05 -7.47 -40.19
C LEU A 85 -5.96 -7.88 -41.17
N ASN A 86 -4.84 -8.42 -40.68
CA ASN A 86 -3.75 -8.86 -41.53
C ASN A 86 -4.19 -9.99 -42.47
N VAL A 87 -4.96 -10.97 -41.96
CA VAL A 87 -5.49 -12.07 -42.77
C VAL A 87 -6.51 -11.56 -43.80
N ALA A 88 -7.42 -10.68 -43.40
CA ALA A 88 -8.45 -10.13 -44.28
C ALA A 88 -7.85 -9.25 -45.39
N SER A 89 -6.85 -8.42 -45.05
CA SER A 89 -6.18 -7.53 -45.99
C SER A 89 -5.30 -8.29 -46.98
N THR A 90 -4.49 -9.25 -46.50
CA THR A 90 -3.74 -10.17 -47.35
C THR A 90 -4.64 -10.88 -48.37
N ARG A 91 -5.83 -11.32 -47.95
CA ARG A 91 -6.80 -11.93 -48.88
C ARG A 91 -7.31 -10.93 -49.92
N VAL A 92 -7.58 -9.69 -49.54
CA VAL A 92 -8.00 -8.64 -50.48
C VAL A 92 -6.87 -8.26 -51.44
N VAL A 93 -5.62 -8.18 -50.97
CA VAL A 93 -4.42 -7.98 -51.80
C VAL A 93 -4.28 -9.09 -52.83
N LEU A 94 -4.43 -10.36 -52.42
CA LEU A 94 -4.35 -11.52 -53.31
C LEU A 94 -5.53 -11.62 -54.30
N MET A 95 -6.70 -11.08 -53.97
CA MET A 95 -7.89 -11.12 -54.85
C MET A 95 -8.09 -9.85 -55.70
N LYS A 96 -7.47 -8.71 -55.36
CA LYS A 96 -7.69 -7.40 -56.02
C LYS A 96 -6.42 -6.70 -56.52
N GLY A 97 -5.22 -7.24 -56.32
CA GLY A 97 -3.93 -6.56 -56.56
C GLY A 97 -3.58 -6.15 -57.99
N HIS A 98 -4.53 -6.12 -58.92
CA HIS A 98 -4.38 -5.59 -60.27
C HIS A 98 -4.66 -4.07 -60.44
N ASP A 99 -5.05 -3.34 -59.38
CA ASP A 99 -5.59 -1.95 -59.49
C ASP A 99 -4.74 -0.80 -58.85
N GLY A 100 -3.40 -0.75 -59.06
CA GLY A 100 -2.53 0.46 -58.89
C GLY A 100 -1.94 0.75 -57.48
N THR A 101 -0.61 0.80 -57.30
CA THR A 101 0.33 1.98 -57.16
C THR A 101 -0.11 3.03 -56.11
N ASP A 102 0.41 3.13 -54.88
CA ASP A 102 1.73 3.68 -54.49
C ASP A 102 2.06 3.37 -52.99
N ALA A 103 3.31 2.94 -52.65
CA ALA A 103 4.08 3.27 -51.42
C ALA A 103 5.17 2.24 -50.98
N ALA A 104 6.42 2.60 -51.25
CA ALA A 104 7.68 2.49 -50.46
C ALA A 104 8.13 1.17 -49.75
N GLN A 105 9.30 0.66 -50.17
CA GLN A 105 10.08 -0.49 -49.63
C GLN A 105 11.30 0.03 -48.80
N GLU A 106 11.46 -0.32 -47.50
CA GLU A 106 12.33 -1.38 -46.89
C GLU A 106 13.82 -0.98 -46.68
N ILE A 107 14.71 -1.58 -45.85
CA ILE A 107 14.88 -2.78 -44.98
C ILE A 107 16.17 -2.45 -44.15
N ALA A 108 16.47 -2.84 -42.89
CA ALA A 108 16.51 -4.11 -42.14
C ALA A 108 17.78 -4.99 -42.29
N SER A 109 17.98 -5.83 -41.26
CA SER A 109 19.00 -6.88 -40.98
C SER A 109 20.13 -6.46 -39.99
N GLU A 110 20.64 -7.28 -39.05
CA GLU A 110 20.64 -8.74 -38.80
C GLU A 110 21.12 -9.00 -37.33
N ALA A 111 20.95 -10.24 -36.84
CA ALA A 111 21.76 -10.96 -35.82
C ALA A 111 21.43 -10.89 -34.30
N ASP A 112 20.83 -11.99 -33.84
CA ASP A 112 21.20 -12.90 -32.73
C ASP A 112 21.33 -12.50 -31.24
N PHE A 113 20.71 -13.39 -30.45
CA PHE A 113 21.17 -14.02 -29.18
C PHE A 113 20.58 -13.59 -27.81
N TYR A 114 20.04 -14.63 -27.13
CA TYR A 114 19.89 -14.92 -25.68
C TYR A 114 18.49 -14.72 -25.08
N GLY A 115 17.78 -15.84 -24.95
CA GLY A 115 16.50 -15.97 -24.26
C GLY A 115 16.68 -16.27 -22.78
N ALA A 116 16.23 -15.34 -21.94
CA ALA A 116 15.67 -15.56 -20.60
C ALA A 116 14.97 -14.28 -20.05
N MET A 117 14.41 -13.45 -20.94
CA MET A 117 13.62 -12.24 -20.61
C MET A 117 12.35 -12.13 -21.49
N ASP A 118 12.00 -13.23 -22.15
CA ASP A 118 11.42 -13.24 -23.50
C ASP A 118 9.89 -13.43 -23.54
N GLY A 119 9.15 -12.85 -22.59
CA GLY A 119 7.68 -12.97 -22.54
C GLY A 119 6.99 -11.92 -23.41
N ALA A 120 7.18 -10.63 -23.08
CA ALA A 120 6.56 -9.52 -23.79
C ALA A 120 7.24 -9.19 -25.14
N SER A 121 8.54 -9.48 -25.27
CA SER A 121 9.29 -9.33 -26.53
C SER A 121 8.92 -10.39 -27.58
N LYS A 122 8.51 -11.59 -27.16
CA LYS A 122 8.11 -12.69 -28.06
C LYS A 122 6.89 -12.35 -28.92
N PHE A 123 5.92 -11.62 -28.37
CA PHE A 123 4.72 -11.22 -29.11
C PHE A 123 5.02 -10.20 -30.21
N VAL A 124 6.06 -9.40 -30.02
CA VAL A 124 6.45 -8.33 -30.94
C VAL A 124 7.38 -8.87 -32.02
N ARG A 125 8.33 -9.73 -31.61
CA ARG A 125 9.30 -10.37 -32.51
C ARG A 125 8.61 -11.44 -33.37
N GLY A 126 7.66 -12.20 -32.81
CA GLY A 126 6.83 -13.15 -33.55
C GLY A 126 5.90 -12.49 -34.55
N ASP A 127 5.35 -11.31 -34.23
CA ASP A 127 4.55 -10.52 -35.15
C ASP A 127 5.36 -9.97 -36.32
N ALA A 128 6.57 -9.46 -36.05
CA ALA A 128 7.48 -9.01 -37.11
C ALA A 128 7.88 -10.16 -38.05
N VAL A 129 8.15 -11.36 -37.51
CA VAL A 129 8.47 -12.55 -38.32
C VAL A 129 7.25 -13.03 -39.13
N ALA A 130 6.06 -13.06 -38.53
CA ALA A 130 4.82 -13.41 -39.24
C ALA A 130 4.48 -12.40 -40.35
N GLY A 131 4.67 -11.10 -40.10
CA GLY A 131 4.49 -10.04 -41.09
C GLY A 131 5.44 -10.16 -42.27
N ILE A 132 6.72 -10.47 -42.02
CA ILE A 132 7.72 -10.72 -43.08
C ILE A 132 7.36 -11.98 -43.90
N LEU A 133 6.88 -13.04 -43.25
CA LEU A 133 6.42 -14.26 -43.93
C LEU A 133 5.20 -14.01 -44.81
N ILE A 134 4.21 -13.27 -44.31
CA ILE A 134 3.00 -12.90 -45.06
C ILE A 134 3.37 -12.02 -46.26
N LEU A 135 4.25 -11.04 -46.06
CA LEU A 135 4.80 -10.19 -47.14
C LEU A 135 5.43 -11.06 -48.24
N PHE A 136 6.26 -12.03 -47.86
CA PHE A 136 6.92 -12.92 -48.82
C PHE A 136 5.93 -13.82 -49.57
N ILE A 137 4.94 -14.38 -48.86
CA ILE A 137 3.87 -15.21 -49.45
C ILE A 137 3.02 -14.40 -50.41
N ASN A 138 2.68 -13.16 -50.07
CA ASN A 138 1.84 -12.29 -50.90
C ASN A 138 2.58 -11.80 -52.14
N ILE A 139 3.88 -11.53 -52.04
CA ILE A 139 4.72 -11.19 -53.19
C ILE A 139 4.80 -12.37 -54.16
N ILE A 140 5.13 -13.57 -53.68
CA ILE A 140 5.28 -14.76 -54.54
C ILE A 140 3.93 -15.23 -55.08
N GLY A 141 2.91 -15.28 -54.22
CA GLY A 141 1.55 -15.68 -54.58
C GLY A 141 0.90 -14.70 -55.55
N GLY A 142 1.00 -13.40 -55.30
CA GLY A 142 0.51 -12.36 -56.19
C GLY A 142 1.24 -12.34 -57.54
N PHE A 143 2.56 -12.54 -57.56
CA PHE A 143 3.34 -12.69 -58.78
C PHE A 143 2.90 -13.92 -59.60
N ALA A 144 2.76 -15.09 -58.96
CA ALA A 144 2.32 -16.31 -59.62
C ALA A 144 0.90 -16.20 -60.18
N VAL A 145 -0.03 -15.64 -59.41
CA VAL A 145 -1.43 -15.40 -59.83
C VAL A 145 -1.48 -14.38 -60.96
N GLY A 146 -0.73 -13.27 -60.87
CA GLY A 146 -0.66 -12.22 -61.87
C GLY A 146 -0.19 -12.72 -63.24
N VAL A 147 0.85 -13.56 -63.26
CA VAL A 147 1.41 -14.11 -64.51
C VAL A 147 0.60 -15.29 -65.05
N LEU A 148 0.18 -16.23 -64.19
CA LEU A 148 -0.44 -17.50 -64.63
C LEU A 148 -1.95 -17.41 -64.85
N GLN A 149 -2.68 -16.63 -64.05
CA GLN A 149 -4.13 -16.52 -64.13
C GLN A 149 -4.60 -15.24 -64.82
N HIS A 150 -3.85 -14.15 -64.69
CA HIS A 150 -4.28 -12.83 -65.18
C HIS A 150 -3.51 -12.31 -66.41
N ASN A 151 -2.62 -13.11 -67.02
CA ASN A 151 -1.84 -12.77 -68.23
C ASN A 151 -1.06 -11.44 -68.15
N LEU A 152 -0.67 -11.00 -66.96
CA LEU A 152 0.16 -9.81 -66.79
C LEU A 152 1.61 -10.11 -67.20
N SER A 153 2.32 -9.12 -67.71
CA SER A 153 3.76 -9.27 -67.92
C SER A 153 4.48 -9.43 -66.57
N ALA A 154 5.57 -10.19 -66.53
CA ALA A 154 6.30 -10.43 -65.27
C ALA A 154 6.75 -9.14 -64.58
N GLY A 155 7.05 -8.08 -65.35
CA GLY A 155 7.40 -6.76 -64.81
C GLY A 155 6.21 -6.02 -64.18
N GLU A 156 5.05 -6.04 -64.83
CA GLU A 156 3.82 -5.39 -64.31
C GLU A 156 3.25 -6.14 -63.10
N ALA A 157 3.27 -7.48 -63.13
CA ALA A 157 2.85 -8.31 -62.00
C ALA A 157 3.75 -8.09 -60.76
N ALA A 158 5.06 -7.99 -60.96
CA ALA A 158 5.98 -7.68 -59.86
C ALA A 158 5.72 -6.28 -59.29
N HIS A 159 5.56 -5.26 -60.12
CA HIS A 159 5.34 -3.89 -59.64
C HIS A 159 4.02 -3.74 -58.86
N ASN A 160 2.91 -4.26 -59.38
CA ASN A 160 1.59 -4.09 -58.77
C ASN A 160 1.47 -4.85 -57.44
N TYR A 161 1.88 -6.12 -57.39
CA TYR A 161 1.69 -6.96 -56.21
C TYR A 161 2.75 -6.74 -55.13
N VAL A 162 4.00 -6.36 -55.48
CA VAL A 162 5.01 -6.01 -54.47
C VAL A 162 4.61 -4.74 -53.74
N LEU A 163 4.17 -3.72 -54.47
CA LEU A 163 3.78 -2.44 -53.90
C LEU A 163 2.55 -2.55 -52.99
N LEU A 164 1.52 -3.29 -53.42
CA LEU A 164 0.33 -3.52 -52.59
C LEU A 164 0.67 -4.24 -51.28
N THR A 165 1.64 -5.15 -51.33
CA THR A 165 2.01 -5.97 -50.15
C THR A 165 2.82 -5.17 -49.13
N ILE A 166 3.64 -4.21 -49.56
CA ILE A 166 4.39 -3.37 -48.63
C ILE A 166 3.48 -2.34 -47.94
N GLY A 167 2.52 -1.77 -48.67
CA GLY A 167 1.48 -0.94 -48.10
C GLY A 167 0.68 -1.66 -47.02
N ASP A 168 0.27 -2.91 -47.29
CA ASP A 168 -0.38 -3.79 -46.31
C ASP A 168 0.52 -4.06 -45.07
N GLY A 169 1.81 -4.31 -45.30
CA GLY A 169 2.80 -4.53 -44.24
C GLY A 169 3.00 -3.32 -43.32
N LEU A 170 3.07 -2.10 -43.85
CA LEU A 170 3.25 -0.88 -43.06
C LEU A 170 2.02 -0.54 -42.21
N VAL A 171 0.83 -0.68 -42.78
CA VAL A 171 -0.44 -0.43 -42.09
C VAL A 171 -0.65 -1.44 -40.96
N ALA A 172 -0.21 -2.68 -41.14
CA ALA A 172 -0.22 -3.72 -40.10
C ALA A 172 0.82 -3.48 -38.98
N GLN A 173 2.01 -2.97 -39.31
CA GLN A 173 3.14 -2.92 -38.39
C GLN A 173 3.13 -1.70 -37.44
N ILE A 174 2.62 -0.54 -37.88
CA ILE A 174 2.59 0.68 -37.05
C ILE A 174 1.82 0.47 -35.73
N PRO A 175 0.58 -0.07 -35.72
CA PRO A 175 -0.15 -0.36 -34.48
C PRO A 175 0.59 -1.35 -33.57
N SER A 176 1.26 -2.35 -34.16
CA SER A 176 2.01 -3.36 -33.43
C SER A 176 3.16 -2.76 -32.61
N LEU A 177 3.93 -1.86 -33.23
CA LEU A 177 5.07 -1.21 -32.58
C LEU A 177 4.62 -0.28 -31.44
N LEU A 178 3.52 0.47 -31.65
CA LEU A 178 2.95 1.34 -30.63
C LEU A 178 2.45 0.55 -29.42
N LEU A 179 1.72 -0.55 -29.67
CA LEU A 179 1.18 -1.43 -28.62
C LEU A 179 2.29 -2.19 -27.88
N SER A 180 3.34 -2.61 -28.60
CA SER A 180 4.56 -3.18 -28.02
C SER A 180 5.25 -2.21 -27.06
N THR A 181 5.42 -0.96 -27.48
CA THR A 181 6.08 0.08 -26.70
C THR A 181 5.26 0.43 -25.45
N ALA A 182 3.94 0.54 -25.62
CA ALA A 182 3.00 0.74 -24.51
C ALA A 182 3.10 -0.39 -23.48
N THR A 183 3.19 -1.64 -23.96
CA THR A 183 3.36 -2.83 -23.12
C THR A 183 4.71 -2.81 -22.39
N ALA A 184 5.80 -2.45 -23.06
CA ALA A 184 7.13 -2.37 -22.43
C ALA A 184 7.20 -1.26 -21.35
N ILE A 185 6.61 -0.10 -21.61
CA ILE A 185 6.51 1.00 -20.64
C ILE A 185 5.68 0.59 -19.41
N ILE A 186 4.65 -0.23 -19.59
CA ILE A 186 3.77 -0.68 -18.50
C ILE A 186 4.38 -1.85 -17.71
N VAL A 187 4.95 -2.85 -18.40
CA VAL A 187 5.60 -4.01 -17.75
C VAL A 187 6.80 -3.58 -16.90
N THR A 188 7.44 -2.46 -17.25
CA THR A 188 8.49 -1.84 -16.42
C THR A 188 7.95 -1.03 -15.23
N ARG A 189 6.62 -0.82 -15.14
CA ARG A 189 5.97 0.03 -14.13
C ARG A 189 4.90 -0.67 -13.28
N VAL A 190 4.46 -1.89 -13.58
CA VAL A 190 3.37 -2.59 -12.87
C VAL A 190 3.82 -3.94 -12.32
N SER A 191 3.54 -4.17 -11.04
CA SER A 191 3.46 -5.50 -10.41
C SER A 191 2.18 -5.50 -9.55
N GLY A 192 1.13 -6.19 -9.99
CA GLY A 192 -0.13 -6.32 -9.26
C GLY A 192 -1.31 -6.72 -10.14
N SER A 193 -2.16 -7.62 -9.65
CA SER A 193 -3.34 -8.20 -10.32
C SER A 193 -4.64 -7.57 -9.82
N GLN A 194 -5.50 -7.09 -10.71
CA GLN A 194 -6.90 -6.70 -10.42
C GLN A 194 -7.85 -7.06 -11.58
N ASP A 195 -9.13 -7.22 -11.25
CA ASP A 195 -10.19 -7.77 -12.10
C ASP A 195 -10.64 -6.86 -13.26
N VAL A 196 -11.03 -7.52 -14.37
CA VAL A 196 -10.79 -7.01 -15.74
C VAL A 196 -12.08 -6.80 -16.57
N GLY A 197 -13.26 -7.16 -16.05
CA GLY A 197 -14.46 -7.37 -16.89
C GLY A 197 -15.15 -6.13 -17.45
N ASN A 198 -15.33 -5.06 -16.67
CA ASN A 198 -16.28 -3.98 -17.02
C ASN A 198 -15.65 -2.59 -17.23
N ALA A 199 -14.37 -2.40 -16.91
CA ALA A 199 -13.72 -1.08 -16.95
C ALA A 199 -13.04 -0.75 -18.30
N VAL A 200 -13.08 -1.64 -19.29
CA VAL A 200 -12.32 -1.53 -20.57
C VAL A 200 -12.64 -0.24 -21.32
N GLY A 201 -13.94 0.08 -21.44
CA GLY A 201 -14.43 1.15 -22.31
C GLY A 201 -14.46 2.52 -21.64
N GLU A 202 -14.94 2.59 -20.39
CA GLU A 202 -15.09 3.87 -19.69
C GLU A 202 -13.75 4.50 -19.33
N GLN A 203 -12.73 3.70 -19.03
CA GLN A 203 -11.46 4.22 -18.51
C GLN A 203 -10.54 4.74 -19.63
N LEU A 204 -10.47 4.05 -20.77
CA LEU A 204 -9.67 4.46 -21.93
C LEU A 204 -10.13 5.78 -22.54
N LEU A 205 -11.46 6.01 -22.57
CA LEU A 205 -12.08 7.21 -23.13
C LEU A 205 -12.27 8.33 -22.10
N SER A 206 -11.74 8.17 -20.88
CA SER A 206 -12.00 9.12 -19.79
C SER A 206 -11.05 10.30 -19.66
N ASN A 207 -9.91 10.25 -20.32
CA ASN A 207 -8.94 11.33 -20.22
C ASN A 207 -9.04 12.30 -21.43
N PRO A 208 -9.59 13.51 -21.26
CA PRO A 208 -9.81 14.44 -22.37
C PRO A 208 -8.49 14.89 -23.02
N LYS A 209 -7.38 14.95 -22.26
CA LYS A 209 -6.06 15.28 -22.81
C LYS A 209 -5.54 14.19 -23.75
N VAL A 210 -5.72 12.92 -23.38
CA VAL A 210 -5.33 11.79 -24.23
C VAL A 210 -6.16 11.79 -25.52
N LEU A 211 -7.47 11.95 -25.41
CA LEU A 211 -8.36 12.01 -26.58
C LEU A 211 -8.02 13.16 -27.53
N ALA A 212 -7.72 14.35 -26.99
CA ALA A 212 -7.33 15.51 -27.79
C ALA A 212 -6.00 15.31 -28.54
N ILE A 213 -5.00 14.74 -27.87
CA ILE A 213 -3.69 14.45 -28.48
C ILE A 213 -3.83 13.36 -29.55
N THR A 214 -4.57 12.28 -29.28
CA THR A 214 -4.86 11.23 -30.27
C THR A 214 -5.61 11.81 -31.48
N ALA A 215 -6.63 12.65 -31.27
CA ALA A 215 -7.38 13.30 -32.33
C ALA A 215 -6.49 14.16 -33.22
N ALA A 216 -5.56 14.93 -32.62
CA ALA A 216 -4.59 15.72 -33.37
C ALA A 216 -3.64 14.85 -34.20
N LEU A 217 -3.15 13.74 -33.63
CA LEU A 217 -2.22 12.81 -34.29
C LEU A 217 -2.87 12.10 -35.48
N ILE A 218 -4.09 11.58 -35.31
CA ILE A 218 -4.89 10.96 -36.37
C ILE A 218 -5.27 12.00 -37.43
N GLY A 219 -5.59 13.23 -37.02
CA GLY A 219 -5.88 14.34 -37.94
C GLY A 219 -4.67 14.70 -38.81
N ILE A 220 -3.47 14.72 -38.24
CA ILE A 220 -2.22 14.94 -38.99
C ILE A 220 -1.95 13.77 -39.94
N MET A 221 -2.17 12.52 -39.52
CA MET A 221 -2.04 11.35 -40.40
C MET A 221 -3.05 11.40 -41.56
N GLY A 222 -4.28 11.84 -41.32
CA GLY A 222 -5.31 12.00 -42.36
C GLY A 222 -5.05 13.11 -43.38
N LEU A 223 -3.98 13.90 -43.22
CA LEU A 223 -3.53 14.88 -44.21
C LEU A 223 -2.45 14.32 -45.16
N VAL A 224 -1.94 13.12 -44.90
CA VAL A 224 -0.92 12.49 -45.74
C VAL A 224 -1.55 11.97 -47.04
N PRO A 225 -1.04 12.36 -48.22
CA PRO A 225 -1.57 11.88 -49.50
C PRO A 225 -1.38 10.36 -49.64
N GLY A 226 -2.43 9.66 -50.06
CA GLY A 226 -2.43 8.20 -50.25
C GLY A 226 -3.15 7.40 -49.16
N MET A 227 -3.56 8.02 -48.05
CA MET A 227 -4.38 7.37 -47.02
C MET A 227 -5.88 7.66 -47.20
N PRO A 228 -6.79 6.85 -46.62
CA PRO A 228 -8.24 7.10 -46.60
C PRO A 228 -8.60 8.36 -45.78
N ASN A 229 -8.29 9.54 -46.30
CA ASN A 229 -8.36 10.82 -45.58
C ASN A 229 -9.74 11.09 -44.98
N LEU A 230 -10.82 10.66 -45.65
CA LEU A 230 -12.19 10.79 -45.16
C LEU A 230 -12.41 10.00 -43.85
N VAL A 231 -11.82 8.80 -43.74
CA VAL A 231 -11.93 7.93 -42.55
C VAL A 231 -11.09 8.48 -41.40
N PHE A 232 -9.85 8.89 -41.65
CA PHE A 232 -8.97 9.48 -40.63
C PHE A 232 -9.51 10.82 -40.09
N LEU A 233 -9.96 11.72 -40.97
CA LEU A 233 -10.48 13.03 -40.57
C LEU A 233 -11.82 12.92 -39.83
N SER A 234 -12.70 11.97 -40.21
CA SER A 234 -13.95 11.73 -39.48
C SER A 234 -13.70 11.14 -38.08
N LEU A 235 -12.75 10.22 -37.94
CA LEU A 235 -12.36 9.68 -36.63
C LEU A 235 -11.68 10.73 -35.75
N ALA A 236 -10.79 11.56 -36.33
CA ALA A 236 -10.17 12.68 -35.64
C ALA A 236 -11.21 13.71 -35.14
N ALA A 237 -12.20 14.04 -35.98
CA ALA A 237 -13.29 14.94 -35.60
C ALA A 237 -14.16 14.36 -34.48
N LEU A 238 -14.44 13.06 -34.50
CA LEU A 238 -15.21 12.35 -33.49
C LEU A 238 -14.48 12.30 -32.13
N LEU A 239 -13.19 11.95 -32.13
CA LEU A 239 -12.36 11.94 -30.92
C LEU A 239 -12.14 13.36 -30.37
N GLY A 240 -11.93 14.34 -31.25
CA GLY A 240 -11.81 15.76 -30.88
C GLY A 240 -13.10 16.33 -30.30
N SER A 241 -14.26 15.94 -30.85
CA SER A 241 -15.57 16.32 -30.31
C SER A 241 -15.81 15.71 -28.92
N MET A 242 -15.47 14.44 -28.72
CA MET A 242 -15.54 13.80 -27.40
C MET A 242 -14.60 14.45 -26.38
N ALA A 243 -13.38 14.80 -26.79
CA ALA A 243 -12.44 15.52 -25.93
C ALA A 243 -12.97 16.90 -25.53
N TYR A 244 -13.59 17.63 -26.48
CA TYR A 244 -14.16 18.95 -26.23
C TYR A 244 -15.36 18.90 -25.29
N LEU A 245 -16.29 17.96 -25.49
CA LEU A 245 -17.44 17.75 -24.60
C LEU A 245 -17.02 17.37 -23.18
N LYS A 246 -15.96 16.57 -23.04
CA LYS A 246 -15.42 16.13 -21.74
C LYS A 246 -14.44 17.12 -21.10
N SER A 247 -14.07 18.18 -21.82
CA SER A 247 -13.17 19.25 -21.35
C SER A 247 -13.92 20.54 -20.96
N GLN A 248 -15.25 20.54 -20.96
CA GLN A 248 -16.02 21.65 -20.41
C GLN A 248 -15.76 21.75 -18.89
N PRO A 249 -15.31 22.90 -18.37
CA PRO A 249 -15.08 23.05 -16.94
C PRO A 249 -16.44 23.00 -16.23
N GLU A 250 -16.60 22.05 -15.32
CA GLU A 250 -17.54 22.18 -14.22
C GLU A 250 -17.16 23.46 -13.47
N LYS A 251 -17.94 24.52 -13.68
CA LYS A 251 -17.75 25.82 -13.06
C LYS A 251 -17.89 25.67 -11.55
N THR A 252 -16.77 25.51 -10.85
CA THR A 252 -16.67 25.81 -9.43
C THR A 252 -16.95 27.31 -9.26
N THR A 253 -18.20 27.65 -8.91
CA THR A 253 -18.60 29.01 -8.55
C THR A 253 -18.62 29.06 -7.03
N VAL A 254 -17.62 29.72 -6.46
CA VAL A 254 -17.69 30.26 -5.09
C VAL A 254 -18.27 31.66 -5.24
N GLU A 255 -19.59 31.80 -5.09
CA GLU A 255 -20.26 33.05 -4.70
C GLU A 255 -21.71 32.74 -4.26
N GLU A 256 -22.16 33.43 -3.21
CA GLU A 256 -23.38 33.28 -2.40
C GLU A 256 -24.63 32.74 -3.11
N ALA A 257 -25.28 31.74 -2.48
CA ALA A 257 -26.63 31.31 -2.83
C ALA A 257 -27.69 32.13 -2.07
N PRO A 258 -28.58 32.87 -2.75
CA PRO A 258 -29.91 33.13 -2.23
C PRO A 258 -30.76 31.86 -2.42
N ALA A 259 -31.50 31.53 -1.37
CA ALA A 259 -32.43 30.42 -1.32
C ALA A 259 -33.48 30.49 -2.44
N GLU A 260 -33.61 29.42 -3.24
CA GLU A 260 -34.89 29.01 -3.81
C GLU A 260 -35.06 27.49 -3.73
N THR A 261 -36.00 27.14 -2.87
CA THR A 261 -36.83 25.94 -2.76
C THR A 261 -36.73 24.93 -3.92
N SER A 262 -35.92 23.90 -3.74
CA SER A 262 -36.20 22.60 -4.33
C SER A 262 -37.37 21.95 -3.58
N ALA A 263 -38.44 21.64 -4.30
CA ALA A 263 -39.48 20.76 -3.78
C ALA A 263 -38.83 19.42 -3.38
N PRO A 264 -39.22 18.80 -2.24
CA PRO A 264 -38.58 17.58 -1.80
C PRO A 264 -38.94 16.45 -2.77
N LEU A 265 -37.95 15.95 -3.49
CA LEU A 265 -37.98 14.57 -3.96
C LEU A 265 -38.15 13.68 -2.74
N PRO A 266 -38.97 12.61 -2.80
CA PRO A 266 -39.01 11.63 -1.72
C PRO A 266 -37.58 11.15 -1.52
N VAL A 267 -37.07 11.32 -0.30
CA VAL A 267 -35.86 10.65 0.14
C VAL A 267 -36.20 9.17 0.10
N GLU A 268 -35.96 8.52 -1.03
CA GLU A 268 -35.60 7.11 -0.98
C GLU A 268 -34.41 7.08 -0.03
N ASN A 269 -34.66 6.52 1.16
CA ASN A 269 -33.60 6.09 2.05
C ASN A 269 -32.67 5.27 1.18
N LYS A 270 -31.55 5.87 0.78
CA LYS A 270 -30.42 5.14 0.26
C LYS A 270 -30.05 4.21 1.40
N GLU A 271 -30.50 2.97 1.32
CA GLU A 271 -30.12 1.95 2.28
C GLU A 271 -28.60 1.95 2.28
N LEU A 272 -28.02 2.15 3.46
CA LEU A 272 -26.57 2.12 3.67
C LEU A 272 -26.02 0.89 2.94
N SER A 273 -25.22 1.10 1.90
CA SER A 273 -24.53 0.00 1.21
C SER A 273 -23.33 -0.40 2.06
N TRP A 274 -22.85 -1.64 1.91
CA TRP A 274 -21.55 -2.04 2.45
C TRP A 274 -20.40 -1.16 1.93
N ASP A 275 -20.62 -0.45 0.82
CA ASP A 275 -19.69 0.54 0.27
C ASP A 275 -19.62 1.85 1.08
N ASP A 276 -20.62 2.15 1.92
CA ASP A 276 -20.64 3.31 2.81
C ASP A 276 -19.91 3.02 4.15
N VAL A 277 -19.49 1.76 4.36
CA VAL A 277 -18.66 1.37 5.51
C VAL A 277 -17.24 1.89 5.28
N SER A 278 -16.97 3.06 5.84
CA SER A 278 -15.63 3.64 5.85
C SER A 278 -14.66 2.69 6.53
N SER A 279 -13.46 2.55 5.96
CA SER A 279 -12.38 1.85 6.66
C SER A 279 -12.01 2.62 7.92
N VAL A 280 -11.81 1.89 9.01
CA VAL A 280 -11.41 2.44 10.31
C VAL A 280 -9.98 2.96 10.18
N ASP A 281 -9.74 4.19 10.64
CA ASP A 281 -8.37 4.73 10.67
C ASP A 281 -7.57 3.99 11.76
N GLU A 282 -6.42 3.44 11.40
CA GLU A 282 -5.56 2.74 12.38
C GLU A 282 -5.03 3.67 13.47
N ILE A 283 -4.66 4.90 13.10
CA ILE A 283 -4.24 5.95 14.02
C ILE A 283 -4.94 7.26 13.64
N GLY A 284 -5.77 7.77 14.55
CA GLY A 284 -6.47 9.04 14.43
C GLY A 284 -6.02 10.06 15.47
N LEU A 285 -6.03 11.33 15.08
CA LEU A 285 -5.88 12.49 15.95
C LEU A 285 -7.05 13.44 15.68
N GLU A 286 -7.99 13.48 16.59
CA GLU A 286 -9.10 14.42 16.56
C GLU A 286 -8.70 15.70 17.30
N VAL A 287 -9.01 16.85 16.71
CA VAL A 287 -8.66 18.16 17.29
C VAL A 287 -9.87 19.07 17.41
N GLY A 288 -9.97 19.78 18.53
CA GLY A 288 -10.90 20.88 18.71
C GLY A 288 -10.54 22.09 17.83
N TYR A 289 -11.52 22.97 17.59
CA TYR A 289 -11.38 24.00 16.56
C TYR A 289 -10.25 25.02 16.82
N ARG A 290 -9.83 25.26 18.07
CA ARG A 290 -8.71 26.19 18.36
C ARG A 290 -7.34 25.58 18.07
N LEU A 291 -7.27 24.27 17.86
CA LEU A 291 -6.04 23.57 17.54
C LEU A 291 -5.82 23.39 16.03
N ILE A 292 -6.83 23.69 15.20
CA ILE A 292 -6.77 23.54 13.73
C ILE A 292 -5.59 24.31 13.13
N SER A 293 -5.30 25.52 13.62
CA SER A 293 -4.19 26.33 13.13
C SER A 293 -2.81 25.69 13.36
N MET A 294 -2.68 24.78 14.32
CA MET A 294 -1.44 24.04 14.57
C MET A 294 -1.26 22.84 13.62
N VAL A 295 -2.34 22.41 12.98
CA VAL A 295 -2.37 21.26 12.05
C VAL A 295 -2.32 21.71 10.59
N ASP A 296 -2.91 22.86 10.25
CA ASP A 296 -3.00 23.32 8.87
C ASP A 296 -1.64 23.80 8.32
N ARG A 297 -1.18 23.17 7.23
CA ARG A 297 0.07 23.55 6.54
C ARG A 297 0.02 24.96 5.97
N ASN A 298 -1.16 25.43 5.54
CA ASN A 298 -1.33 26.75 4.95
C ASN A 298 -1.20 27.86 6.00
N GLN A 299 -1.44 27.52 7.27
CA GLN A 299 -1.33 28.42 8.42
C GLN A 299 0.01 28.30 9.15
N GLY A 300 0.98 27.54 8.60
CA GLY A 300 2.27 27.30 9.24
C GLY A 300 2.23 26.29 10.39
N GLY A 301 1.26 25.37 10.40
CA GLY A 301 1.09 24.36 11.45
C GLY A 301 2.34 23.51 11.69
N GLU A 302 2.87 23.58 12.91
CA GLU A 302 4.10 22.87 13.32
C GLU A 302 3.86 21.40 13.73
N LEU A 303 2.62 21.00 13.96
CA LEU A 303 2.32 19.66 14.47
C LEU A 303 2.60 18.57 13.43
N LEU A 304 2.23 18.82 12.16
CA LEU A 304 2.42 17.85 11.06
C LEU A 304 3.89 17.46 10.83
N PRO A 305 4.86 18.39 10.74
CA PRO A 305 6.28 18.05 10.68
C PRO A 305 6.75 17.23 11.89
N ARG A 306 6.30 17.55 13.10
CA ARG A 306 6.67 16.85 14.34
C ARG A 306 6.14 15.43 14.36
N ILE A 307 4.87 15.22 14.01
CA ILE A 307 4.27 13.88 13.87
C ILE A 307 5.04 13.05 12.84
N LYS A 308 5.40 13.63 11.69
CA LYS A 308 6.22 12.94 10.68
C LYS A 308 7.60 12.54 11.22
N GLY A 309 8.24 13.41 12.01
CA GLY A 309 9.50 13.14 12.68
C GLY A 309 9.39 11.99 13.69
N ILE A 310 8.35 12.00 14.51
CA ILE A 310 8.05 10.96 15.50
C ILE A 310 7.79 9.63 14.82
N ARG A 311 6.94 9.60 13.78
CA ARG A 311 6.67 8.39 13.03
C ARG A 311 7.95 7.76 12.49
N LYS A 312 8.86 8.59 11.95
CA LYS A 312 10.17 8.13 11.46
C LYS A 312 11.03 7.57 12.61
N LYS A 313 11.12 8.28 13.73
CA LYS A 313 11.89 7.86 14.90
C LYS A 313 11.36 6.53 15.46
N LEU A 314 10.06 6.44 15.71
CA LEU A 314 9.42 5.24 16.23
C LEU A 314 9.54 4.05 15.27
N SER A 315 9.41 4.28 13.96
CA SER A 315 9.60 3.20 12.99
C SER A 315 11.02 2.62 13.04
N GLN A 316 12.02 3.48 13.27
CA GLN A 316 13.41 3.05 13.42
C GLN A 316 13.68 2.39 14.78
N GLU A 317 13.01 2.84 15.84
CA GLU A 317 13.14 2.31 17.20
C GLU A 317 12.45 0.95 17.34
N LEU A 318 11.21 0.82 16.89
CA LEU A 318 10.38 -0.39 17.01
C LEU A 318 10.74 -1.44 15.96
N GLY A 319 11.18 -1.03 14.77
CA GLY A 319 11.59 -1.95 13.70
C GLY A 319 10.53 -2.26 12.64
N PHE A 320 9.36 -1.62 12.69
CA PHE A 320 8.34 -1.68 11.64
C PHE A 320 7.87 -0.27 11.24
N LEU A 321 7.22 -0.14 10.09
CA LEU A 321 6.71 1.14 9.63
C LEU A 321 5.41 1.49 10.38
N VAL A 322 5.44 2.54 11.21
CA VAL A 322 4.24 3.03 11.89
C VAL A 322 3.29 3.68 10.88
N HIS A 323 1.99 3.37 11.00
CA HIS A 323 0.92 3.90 10.15
C HIS A 323 0.83 5.43 10.17
N ALA A 324 0.20 5.98 9.13
CA ALA A 324 -0.02 7.42 9.06
C ALA A 324 -1.08 7.85 10.10
N VAL A 325 -0.84 9.00 10.72
CA VAL A 325 -1.76 9.62 11.67
C VAL A 325 -2.74 10.46 10.87
N HIS A 326 -4.01 10.07 10.86
CA HIS A 326 -5.09 10.81 10.22
C HIS A 326 -5.58 11.90 11.17
N ILE A 327 -5.57 13.15 10.73
CA ILE A 327 -5.96 14.28 11.58
C ILE A 327 -7.31 14.80 11.09
N ARG A 328 -8.27 14.87 12.01
CA ARG A 328 -9.65 15.27 11.72
C ARG A 328 -10.08 16.33 12.74
N ASP A 329 -10.84 17.32 12.32
CA ASP A 329 -11.51 18.22 13.24
C ASP A 329 -12.75 17.52 13.83
N ASN A 330 -12.96 17.71 15.14
CA ASN A 330 -14.15 17.20 15.81
C ASN A 330 -14.83 18.32 16.59
N LEU A 331 -15.95 18.81 16.06
CA LEU A 331 -16.73 19.89 16.65
C LEU A 331 -17.40 19.52 17.98
N ASN A 332 -17.45 18.23 18.32
CA ASN A 332 -17.96 17.75 19.61
C ASN A 332 -16.91 17.83 20.73
N LEU A 333 -15.63 18.02 20.40
CA LEU A 333 -14.56 18.23 21.38
C LEU A 333 -14.58 19.65 21.91
N SER A 334 -14.06 19.82 23.12
CA SER A 334 -13.83 21.16 23.67
C SER A 334 -12.84 21.94 22.78
N PRO A 335 -12.90 23.28 22.75
CA PRO A 335 -12.10 24.09 21.82
C PRO A 335 -10.59 23.77 21.83
N ASN A 336 -10.06 23.48 23.02
CA ASN A 336 -8.66 23.27 23.35
C ASN A 336 -8.28 21.78 23.48
N GLU A 337 -9.22 20.89 23.26
CA GLU A 337 -9.07 19.46 23.51
C GLU A 337 -8.61 18.75 22.24
N TYR A 338 -7.77 17.73 22.43
CA TYR A 338 -7.44 16.76 21.39
C TYR A 338 -7.64 15.34 21.91
N ARG A 339 -7.90 14.44 20.99
CA ARG A 339 -8.12 13.02 21.26
C ARG A 339 -7.33 12.18 20.28
N ILE A 340 -6.67 11.15 20.79
CA ILE A 340 -5.91 10.18 20.01
C ILE A 340 -6.70 8.89 20.01
N THR A 341 -6.92 8.34 18.81
CA THR A 341 -7.66 7.11 18.61
C THR A 341 -6.78 6.07 17.91
N PHE A 342 -6.90 4.81 18.32
CA PHE A 342 -6.39 3.66 17.57
C PHE A 342 -7.57 2.78 17.20
N HIS A 343 -7.71 2.46 15.91
CA HIS A 343 -8.89 1.74 15.40
C HIS A 343 -10.23 2.39 15.82
N ASP A 344 -10.32 3.72 15.76
CA ASP A 344 -11.44 4.55 16.26
C ASP A 344 -11.76 4.42 17.77
N VAL A 345 -10.94 3.71 18.55
CA VAL A 345 -11.05 3.63 20.01
C VAL A 345 -10.18 4.70 20.65
N THR A 346 -10.75 5.48 21.58
CA THR A 346 -10.00 6.52 22.30
C THR A 346 -8.97 5.88 23.23
N VAL A 347 -7.70 6.18 22.99
CA VAL A 347 -6.57 5.70 23.79
C VAL A 347 -5.93 6.79 24.64
N GLY A 348 -6.13 8.05 24.26
CA GLY A 348 -5.65 9.19 25.04
C GLY A 348 -6.36 10.48 24.65
N GLN A 349 -6.41 11.42 25.58
CA GLN A 349 -6.96 12.76 25.37
C GLN A 349 -6.20 13.76 26.22
N GLY A 350 -6.28 15.03 25.87
CA GLY A 350 -5.67 16.10 26.65
C GLY A 350 -6.17 17.48 26.25
N GLU A 351 -5.92 18.45 27.11
CA GLU A 351 -6.22 19.86 26.85
C GLU A 351 -4.93 20.65 26.64
N ILE A 352 -4.93 21.54 25.65
CA ILE A 352 -3.80 22.36 25.24
C ILE A 352 -4.25 23.82 25.17
N HIS A 353 -3.42 24.76 25.61
CA HIS A 353 -3.72 26.19 25.52
C HIS A 353 -2.80 26.86 24.48
N PRO A 354 -3.26 27.03 23.22
CA PRO A 354 -2.45 27.69 22.19
C PRO A 354 -1.95 29.06 22.63
N GLY A 355 -0.66 29.33 22.39
CA GLY A 355 0.02 30.57 22.78
C GLY A 355 0.65 30.55 24.18
N ARG A 356 0.58 29.42 24.88
CA ARG A 356 1.27 29.15 26.15
C ARG A 356 2.25 27.99 26.00
N ASP A 357 3.21 27.92 26.91
CA ASP A 357 4.12 26.80 27.07
C ASP A 357 3.73 25.97 28.31
N LEU A 358 4.00 24.67 28.27
CA LEU A 358 3.80 23.77 29.40
C LEU A 358 5.11 23.64 30.18
N ALA A 359 5.12 24.08 31.44
CA ALA A 359 6.22 23.88 32.37
C ALA A 359 5.97 22.62 33.22
N ILE A 360 6.76 21.57 32.99
CA ILE A 360 6.64 20.28 33.66
C ILE A 360 7.60 20.23 34.85
N ASN A 361 7.13 19.80 36.02
CA ASN A 361 7.95 19.59 37.21
C ASN A 361 8.54 18.17 37.22
N PRO A 362 9.87 18.00 37.01
CA PRO A 362 10.51 16.68 37.08
C PRO A 362 10.77 16.19 38.52
N GLY A 363 10.35 16.94 39.55
CA GLY A 363 10.46 16.61 40.97
C GLY A 363 11.42 17.50 41.76
N GLN A 364 12.39 18.15 41.09
CA GLN A 364 13.38 19.04 41.73
C GLN A 364 13.27 20.46 41.18
N VAL A 365 12.24 21.20 41.61
CA VAL A 365 12.01 22.60 41.21
C VAL A 365 12.12 23.56 42.38
N TYR A 366 12.51 24.80 42.08
CA TYR A 366 12.69 25.87 43.06
C TYR A 366 11.60 26.94 42.90
N GLY A 367 10.56 26.84 43.74
CA GLY A 367 9.44 27.79 43.76
C GLY A 367 8.36 27.48 42.72
N GLU A 368 7.19 28.08 42.90
CA GLU A 368 6.03 27.89 42.03
C GLU A 368 5.99 28.91 40.89
N LEU A 369 5.26 28.56 39.83
CA LEU A 369 5.01 29.41 38.67
C LEU A 369 3.58 29.92 38.71
N ASP A 370 3.37 31.17 38.31
CA ASP A 370 2.03 31.73 38.12
C ASP A 370 1.49 31.28 36.76
N GLY A 371 0.34 30.61 36.74
CA GLY A 371 -0.23 30.01 35.54
C GLY A 371 -1.39 29.07 35.82
N ILE A 372 -1.81 28.32 34.79
CA ILE A 372 -2.91 27.35 34.91
C ILE A 372 -2.32 25.99 35.28
N ALA A 373 -2.57 25.55 36.51
CA ALA A 373 -2.13 24.23 36.99
C ALA A 373 -2.80 23.10 36.19
N THR A 374 -2.02 22.10 35.80
CA THR A 374 -2.47 20.93 35.04
C THR A 374 -1.55 19.73 35.32
N LYS A 375 -1.74 18.64 34.57
CA LYS A 375 -0.82 17.50 34.54
C LYS A 375 -0.32 17.24 33.12
N ASP A 376 0.91 16.77 33.03
CA ASP A 376 1.46 16.27 31.77
C ASP A 376 0.65 15.04 31.31
N PRO A 377 0.16 15.00 30.05
CA PRO A 377 -0.69 13.91 29.56
C PRO A 377 0.07 12.59 29.29
N THR A 378 1.39 12.64 29.19
CA THR A 378 2.28 11.52 28.90
C THR A 378 2.71 10.78 30.17
N PHE A 379 3.12 11.52 31.21
CA PHE A 379 3.73 10.97 32.42
C PHE A 379 2.91 11.25 33.69
N GLY A 380 1.86 12.07 33.62
CA GLY A 380 1.03 12.42 34.78
C GLY A 380 1.71 13.31 35.81
N LEU A 381 2.87 13.89 35.45
CA LEU A 381 3.64 14.81 36.29
C LEU A 381 2.89 16.14 36.47
N ASP A 382 3.08 16.78 37.63
CA ASP A 382 2.51 18.09 37.88
C ASP A 382 3.13 19.13 36.93
N ALA A 383 2.28 19.93 36.30
CA ALA A 383 2.69 20.89 35.29
C ALA A 383 1.87 22.17 35.37
N THR A 384 2.33 23.23 34.72
CA THR A 384 1.66 24.54 34.72
C THR A 384 1.77 25.18 33.34
N TRP A 385 0.65 25.64 32.80
CA TRP A 385 0.63 26.45 31.58
C TRP A 385 1.01 27.89 31.88
N ILE A 386 2.16 28.29 31.35
CA ILE A 386 2.77 29.61 31.54
C ILE A 386 2.73 30.42 30.25
N ASP A 387 2.75 31.75 30.38
CA ASP A 387 2.91 32.62 29.22
C ASP A 387 4.36 32.53 28.70
N ASN A 388 4.55 32.67 27.38
CA ASN A 388 5.87 32.50 26.75
C ASN A 388 6.96 33.43 27.33
N SER A 389 6.58 34.54 27.96
CA SER A 389 7.49 35.47 28.64
C SER A 389 8.13 34.90 29.92
N GLN A 390 7.49 33.89 30.54
CA GLN A 390 7.96 33.26 31.77
C GLN A 390 8.87 32.05 31.50
N ARG A 391 9.14 31.71 30.23
CA ARG A 391 9.91 30.52 29.82
C ARG A 391 11.30 30.47 30.47
N ASP A 392 12.05 31.56 30.40
CA ASP A 392 13.41 31.61 30.93
C ASP A 392 13.44 31.52 32.47
N ASP A 393 12.45 32.12 33.16
CA ASP A 393 12.30 32.03 34.62
C ASP A 393 11.93 30.60 35.06
N ALA A 394 11.00 29.96 34.35
CA ALA A 394 10.61 28.58 34.61
C ALA A 394 11.78 27.61 34.44
N GLN A 395 12.57 27.77 33.38
CA GLN A 395 13.78 26.96 33.17
C GLN A 395 14.83 27.21 34.26
N ALA A 396 15.02 28.46 34.69
CA ALA A 396 15.95 28.80 35.78
C ALA A 396 15.53 28.17 37.12
N LYS A 397 14.23 27.98 37.34
CA LYS A 397 13.66 27.28 38.51
C LYS A 397 13.68 25.76 38.40
N GLY A 398 14.18 25.20 37.29
CA GLY A 398 14.33 23.75 37.08
C GLY A 398 13.15 23.06 36.39
N TYR A 399 12.17 23.81 35.88
CA TYR A 399 11.06 23.22 35.11
C TYR A 399 11.52 22.87 33.69
N THR A 400 10.99 21.76 33.17
CA THR A 400 11.13 21.43 31.74
C THR A 400 10.02 22.12 30.96
N VAL A 401 10.37 23.11 30.14
CA VAL A 401 9.39 23.90 29.38
C VAL A 401 9.27 23.40 27.93
N VAL A 402 8.06 23.05 27.50
CA VAL A 402 7.76 22.52 26.17
C VAL A 402 6.61 23.27 25.49
N ASP A 403 6.67 23.39 24.16
CA ASP A 403 5.61 24.05 23.38
C ASP A 403 4.38 23.13 23.16
N CYS A 404 3.23 23.74 22.84
CA CYS A 404 1.96 23.04 22.62
C CYS A 404 2.06 21.86 21.61
N PRO A 405 2.64 22.03 20.41
CA PRO A 405 2.81 20.92 19.47
C PRO A 405 3.65 19.78 20.04
N THR A 406 4.67 20.07 20.85
CA THR A 406 5.55 19.07 21.47
C THR A 406 4.82 18.26 22.54
N VAL A 407 3.88 18.85 23.28
CA VAL A 407 3.04 18.11 24.24
C VAL A 407 2.20 17.05 23.52
N ILE A 408 1.45 17.43 22.48
CA ILE A 408 0.61 16.50 21.70
C ILE A 408 1.50 15.42 21.05
N ALA A 409 2.62 15.84 20.47
CA ALA A 409 3.51 14.95 19.76
C ALA A 409 4.17 13.93 20.71
N THR A 410 4.63 14.36 21.90
CA THR A 410 5.20 13.48 22.93
C THR A 410 4.15 12.48 23.44
N HIS A 411 2.94 12.94 23.72
CA HIS A 411 1.84 12.08 24.16
C HIS A 411 1.51 11.01 23.10
N LEU A 412 1.35 11.42 21.84
CA LEU A 412 1.13 10.50 20.71
C LEU A 412 2.28 9.48 20.57
N SER A 413 3.52 9.94 20.71
CA SER A 413 4.68 9.06 20.62
C SER A 413 4.66 7.96 21.68
N GLN A 414 4.27 8.31 22.91
CA GLN A 414 4.21 7.36 24.02
C GLN A 414 3.07 6.36 23.83
N LEU A 415 1.90 6.82 23.40
CA LEU A 415 0.76 5.94 23.11
C LEU A 415 1.09 4.94 22.00
N ILE A 416 1.70 5.39 20.90
CA ILE A 416 2.13 4.48 19.82
C ILE A 416 3.13 3.45 20.33
N LYS A 417 4.05 3.84 21.21
CA LYS A 417 5.04 2.91 21.80
C LYS A 417 4.36 1.86 22.69
N ASN A 418 3.44 2.27 23.55
CA ASN A 418 2.73 1.39 24.47
C ASN A 418 1.79 0.40 23.73
N HIS A 419 1.18 0.85 22.64
CA HIS A 419 0.27 0.05 21.82
C HIS A 419 0.89 -0.47 20.52
N ALA A 420 2.23 -0.48 20.41
CA ALA A 420 2.92 -0.91 19.19
C ALA A 420 2.53 -2.33 18.73
N HIS A 421 2.22 -3.21 19.70
CA HIS A 421 1.76 -4.58 19.46
C HIS A 421 0.37 -4.66 18.80
N GLU A 422 -0.49 -3.66 18.97
CA GLU A 422 -1.80 -3.58 18.30
C GLU A 422 -1.70 -2.97 16.91
N LEU A 423 -0.66 -2.15 16.68
CA LEU A 423 -0.45 -1.41 15.43
C LEU A 423 0.29 -2.22 14.36
N ILE A 424 0.82 -3.40 14.69
CA ILE A 424 1.44 -4.30 13.71
C ILE A 424 0.47 -5.41 13.31
N GLY A 425 0.10 -5.43 12.03
CA GLY A 425 -0.71 -6.48 11.40
C GLY A 425 0.13 -7.50 10.62
N GLN A 426 -0.56 -8.49 10.03
CA GLN A 426 0.06 -9.51 9.19
C GLN A 426 0.76 -8.89 7.96
N ASP A 427 0.19 -7.84 7.37
CA ASP A 427 0.77 -7.14 6.22
C ASP A 427 2.10 -6.49 6.57
N GLY A 428 2.20 -5.88 7.76
CA GLY A 428 3.45 -5.30 8.26
C GLY A 428 4.54 -6.35 8.43
N VAL A 429 4.18 -7.52 8.98
CA VAL A 429 5.11 -8.65 9.15
C VAL A 429 5.52 -9.25 7.81
N GLN A 430 4.59 -9.39 6.86
CA GLN A 430 4.89 -9.84 5.51
C GLN A 430 5.91 -8.91 4.83
N GLN A 431 5.72 -7.59 4.92
CA GLN A 431 6.67 -6.62 4.37
C GLN A 431 8.06 -6.72 5.02
N LEU A 432 8.14 -7.01 6.33
CA LEU A 432 9.41 -7.25 7.02
C LEU A 432 10.11 -8.52 6.51
N LEU A 433 9.35 -9.60 6.30
CA LEU A 433 9.87 -10.87 5.75
C LEU A 433 10.29 -10.70 4.28
N ASP A 434 9.54 -9.99 3.47
CA ASP A 434 9.89 -9.69 2.07
C ASP A 434 11.20 -8.90 1.98
N LYS A 435 11.37 -7.93 2.89
CA LYS A 435 12.63 -7.17 3.00
C LYS A 435 13.78 -8.05 3.47
N LEU A 436 13.55 -8.97 4.42
CA LEU A 436 14.55 -9.94 4.84
C LEU A 436 14.94 -10.87 3.68
N ALA A 437 13.97 -11.32 2.88
CA ALA A 437 14.18 -12.22 1.74
C ALA A 437 15.10 -11.65 0.67
N GLN A 438 15.19 -10.32 0.53
CA GLN A 438 16.16 -9.66 -0.35
C GLN A 438 17.62 -9.95 0.06
N SER A 439 17.88 -10.14 1.36
CA SER A 439 19.22 -10.36 1.91
C SER A 439 19.47 -11.80 2.38
N SER A 440 18.41 -12.54 2.71
CA SER A 440 18.49 -13.90 3.29
C SER A 440 17.30 -14.75 2.79
N PRO A 441 17.17 -14.98 1.47
CA PRO A 441 16.00 -15.62 0.87
C PRO A 441 15.76 -17.04 1.40
N LYS A 442 16.82 -17.83 1.56
CA LYS A 442 16.75 -19.21 2.06
C LYS A 442 16.21 -19.31 3.48
N LEU A 443 16.49 -18.31 4.33
CA LEU A 443 15.99 -18.28 5.70
C LEU A 443 14.47 -18.09 5.71
N VAL A 444 13.96 -17.16 4.89
CA VAL A 444 12.53 -16.87 4.79
C VAL A 444 11.78 -18.05 4.17
N GLU A 445 12.31 -18.64 3.08
CA GLU A 445 11.71 -19.82 2.42
C GLU A 445 11.66 -21.04 3.36
N ASN A 446 12.70 -21.25 4.18
CA ASN A 446 12.69 -22.32 5.17
C ASN A 446 11.73 -22.06 6.33
N LEU A 447 11.51 -20.80 6.72
CA LEU A 447 10.66 -20.44 7.84
C LEU A 447 9.16 -20.46 7.47
N VAL A 448 8.76 -19.72 6.42
CA VAL A 448 7.36 -19.55 6.00
C VAL A 448 7.16 -20.07 4.59
N PRO A 449 6.13 -20.90 4.32
CA PRO A 449 5.13 -21.44 5.26
C PRO A 449 5.55 -22.79 5.89
N ASN A 450 6.81 -23.20 5.73
CA ASN A 450 7.24 -24.58 5.97
C ASN A 450 7.29 -24.96 7.46
N VAL A 451 7.79 -24.06 8.31
CA VAL A 451 7.98 -24.28 9.75
C VAL A 451 6.86 -23.62 10.56
N LEU A 452 6.55 -22.36 10.26
CA LEU A 452 5.51 -21.58 10.92
C LEU A 452 4.59 -20.89 9.91
N SER A 453 3.37 -20.58 10.33
CA SER A 453 2.47 -19.71 9.57
C SER A 453 2.84 -18.23 9.77
N LEU A 454 2.41 -17.38 8.84
CA LEU A 454 2.55 -15.92 8.99
C LEU A 454 1.85 -15.41 10.28
N GLY A 455 0.73 -16.05 10.66
CA GLY A 455 0.00 -15.73 11.88
C GLY A 455 0.80 -15.99 13.15
N ASP A 456 1.52 -17.11 13.22
CA ASP A 456 2.35 -17.46 14.38
C ASP A 456 3.49 -16.44 14.56
N ILE A 457 4.15 -16.08 13.45
CA ILE A 457 5.23 -15.08 13.45
C ILE A 457 4.69 -13.72 13.85
N THR A 458 3.52 -13.34 13.32
CA THR A 458 2.86 -12.09 13.69
C THR A 458 2.58 -12.06 15.19
N LYS A 459 2.04 -13.14 15.76
CA LYS A 459 1.77 -13.19 17.20
C LYS A 459 3.04 -13.11 18.04
N VAL A 460 4.13 -13.78 17.63
CA VAL A 460 5.43 -13.66 18.32
C VAL A 460 5.96 -12.23 18.27
N MET A 461 5.93 -11.57 17.11
CA MET A 461 6.36 -10.17 16.99
C MET A 461 5.50 -9.21 17.83
N GLN A 462 4.18 -9.43 17.87
CA GLN A 462 3.29 -8.70 18.75
C GLN A 462 3.65 -8.90 20.22
N ASN A 463 3.87 -10.14 20.67
CA ASN A 463 4.28 -10.43 22.05
C ASN A 463 5.63 -9.76 22.41
N LEU A 464 6.58 -9.69 21.48
CA LEU A 464 7.85 -8.97 21.69
C LEU A 464 7.63 -7.48 21.90
N LEU A 465 6.86 -6.83 21.02
CA LEU A 465 6.51 -5.41 21.14
C LEU A 465 5.68 -5.13 22.39
N GLU A 466 4.82 -6.09 22.77
CA GLU A 466 3.99 -6.02 23.97
C GLU A 466 4.86 -5.97 25.25
N ASP A 467 5.99 -6.69 25.25
CA ASP A 467 7.01 -6.64 26.31
C ASP A 467 8.03 -5.50 26.11
N GLY A 468 7.81 -4.58 25.17
CA GLY A 468 8.70 -3.44 24.91
C GLY A 468 10.01 -3.80 24.19
N VAL A 469 10.09 -4.98 23.56
CA VAL A 469 11.26 -5.44 22.79
C VAL A 469 11.12 -5.04 21.32
N PRO A 470 12.07 -4.28 20.75
CA PRO A 470 12.00 -3.88 19.36
C PRO A 470 12.28 -5.04 18.41
N ILE A 471 11.55 -5.10 17.29
CA ILE A 471 11.63 -6.17 16.29
C ILE A 471 12.53 -5.80 15.09
N ARG A 472 13.55 -4.96 15.35
CA ARG A 472 14.47 -4.46 14.31
C ARG A 472 15.36 -5.56 13.73
N ASP A 473 15.79 -6.50 14.56
CA ASP A 473 16.66 -7.60 14.15
C ASP A 473 15.82 -8.78 13.64
N VAL A 474 15.16 -8.55 12.50
CA VAL A 474 14.29 -9.56 11.87
C VAL A 474 15.07 -10.82 11.52
N ARG A 475 16.38 -10.72 11.26
CA ARG A 475 17.24 -11.87 10.99
C ARG A 475 17.35 -12.77 12.21
N SER A 476 17.80 -12.25 13.35
CA SER A 476 17.93 -13.06 14.56
C SER A 476 16.59 -13.61 15.05
N ILE A 477 15.50 -12.85 14.86
CA ILE A 477 14.14 -13.35 15.11
C ILE A 477 13.83 -14.55 14.21
N ALA A 478 14.05 -14.43 12.89
CA ALA A 478 13.76 -15.49 11.95
C ALA A 478 14.65 -16.74 12.14
N GLU A 479 15.93 -16.57 12.47
CA GLU A 479 16.84 -17.67 12.80
C GLU A 479 16.38 -18.42 14.05
N ALA A 480 16.09 -17.70 15.15
CA ALA A 480 15.61 -18.31 16.38
C ALA A 480 14.27 -19.07 16.18
N LEU A 481 13.37 -18.52 15.35
CA LEU A 481 12.12 -19.16 14.97
C LEU A 481 12.32 -20.36 14.05
N ALA A 482 13.29 -20.34 13.14
CA ALA A 482 13.58 -21.46 12.26
C ALA A 482 14.23 -22.64 13.01
N GLU A 483 15.07 -22.35 14.01
CA GLU A 483 15.71 -23.37 14.86
C GLU A 483 14.74 -23.97 15.89
N SER A 484 13.87 -23.13 16.47
CA SER A 484 12.95 -23.54 17.53
C SER A 484 11.59 -24.01 17.00
N GLY A 485 11.23 -23.61 15.78
CA GLY A 485 9.91 -23.83 15.19
C GLY A 485 9.65 -25.30 14.89
N GLY A 486 8.63 -25.84 15.55
CA GLY A 486 8.04 -27.13 15.22
C GLY A 486 6.53 -26.96 15.07
N LYS A 487 5.90 -27.72 14.17
CA LYS A 487 4.45 -27.68 13.98
C LYS A 487 3.72 -27.90 15.30
N GLY A 488 2.86 -26.95 15.69
CA GLY A 488 2.05 -27.02 16.90
C GLY A 488 2.74 -26.55 18.19
N GLN A 489 3.90 -25.91 18.11
CA GLN A 489 4.44 -25.19 19.26
C GLN A 489 3.60 -23.97 19.60
N ASP A 490 3.48 -23.71 20.90
CA ASP A 490 2.81 -22.54 21.42
C ASP A 490 3.62 -21.25 21.20
N THR A 491 2.92 -20.18 20.81
CA THR A 491 3.52 -18.88 20.48
C THR A 491 4.23 -18.23 21.67
N ASP A 492 3.79 -18.47 22.90
CA ASP A 492 4.45 -17.93 24.10
C ASP A 492 5.81 -18.62 24.35
N THR A 493 5.91 -19.91 24.01
CA THR A 493 7.18 -20.65 24.08
C THR A 493 8.16 -20.16 23.00
N LEU A 494 7.68 -19.96 21.77
CA LEU A 494 8.47 -19.37 20.69
C LEU A 494 8.95 -17.96 21.04
N THR A 495 8.08 -17.13 21.62
CA THR A 495 8.43 -15.78 22.09
C THR A 495 9.58 -15.83 23.08
N SER A 496 9.53 -16.72 24.07
CA SER A 496 10.60 -16.86 25.07
C SER A 496 11.94 -17.27 24.44
N ARG A 497 11.91 -18.13 23.42
CA ARG A 497 13.11 -18.53 22.65
C ARG A 497 13.70 -17.37 21.87
N VAL A 498 12.86 -16.60 21.19
CA VAL A 498 13.30 -15.42 20.45
C VAL A 498 13.86 -14.35 21.38
N ARG A 499 13.26 -14.13 22.56
CA ARG A 499 13.78 -13.20 23.55
C ARG A 499 15.19 -13.57 24.03
N MET A 500 15.48 -14.85 24.26
CA MET A 500 16.83 -15.30 24.59
C MET A 500 17.83 -14.99 23.46
N ALA A 501 17.45 -15.21 22.19
CA ALA A 501 18.28 -14.85 21.04
C ALA A 501 18.51 -13.33 20.92
N LEU A 502 17.52 -12.53 21.31
CA LEU A 502 17.58 -11.07 21.34
C LEU A 502 18.19 -10.48 22.63
N GLY A 503 18.76 -11.30 23.52
CA GLY A 503 19.23 -10.87 24.83
C GLY A 503 20.18 -9.66 24.80
N GLY A 504 21.07 -9.60 23.80
CA GLY A 504 21.95 -8.44 23.60
C GLY A 504 21.19 -7.15 23.28
N THR A 505 20.17 -7.23 22.42
CA THR A 505 19.28 -6.11 22.06
C THR A 505 18.43 -5.67 23.25
N ILE A 506 17.87 -6.63 23.99
CA ILE A 506 17.06 -6.37 25.20
C ILE A 506 17.91 -5.64 26.25
N PHE A 507 19.10 -6.17 26.56
CA PHE A 507 20.03 -5.56 27.51
C PHE A 507 20.39 -4.12 27.12
N GLN A 508 20.75 -3.89 25.86
CA GLN A 508 21.14 -2.57 25.36
C GLN A 508 19.97 -1.58 25.35
N THR A 509 18.76 -2.04 25.06
CA THR A 509 17.56 -1.20 25.02
C THR A 509 17.19 -0.69 26.42
N ILE A 510 17.37 -1.53 27.44
CA ILE A 510 16.99 -1.21 28.82
C ILE A 510 18.11 -0.48 29.57
N ASN A 511 19.35 -0.95 29.45
CA ASN A 511 20.50 -0.44 30.23
C ASN A 511 21.26 0.70 29.52
N GLY A 512 20.94 0.99 28.27
CA GLY A 512 21.69 1.94 27.45
C GLY A 512 23.17 1.55 27.34
N ILE A 513 24.06 2.47 27.70
CA ILE A 513 25.53 2.32 27.50
C ILE A 513 26.21 1.70 28.73
N GLU A 514 25.48 1.50 29.84
CA GLU A 514 26.07 1.01 31.09
C GLU A 514 26.51 -0.47 30.99
N ASN A 515 27.62 -0.80 31.66
CA ASN A 515 28.19 -2.14 31.66
C ASN A 515 27.55 -3.08 32.71
N GLU A 516 26.90 -2.51 33.72
CA GLU A 516 26.28 -3.23 34.83
C GLU A 516 24.80 -2.87 34.86
N MET A 517 23.91 -3.86 34.94
CA MET A 517 22.47 -3.65 35.04
C MET A 517 22.02 -3.82 36.49
N ALA A 518 21.36 -2.80 37.03
CA ALA A 518 20.72 -2.88 38.34
C ALA A 518 19.43 -3.69 38.25
N VAL A 519 19.33 -4.77 39.02
CA VAL A 519 18.18 -5.68 38.97
C VAL A 519 17.57 -5.92 40.35
N ILE A 520 16.25 -6.00 40.36
CA ILE A 520 15.45 -6.51 41.47
C ILE A 520 15.31 -8.01 41.26
N VAL A 521 15.45 -8.80 42.31
CA VAL A 521 15.24 -10.26 42.27
C VAL A 521 14.14 -10.67 43.23
N LEU A 522 13.52 -11.82 42.97
CA LEU A 522 12.62 -12.45 43.94
C LEU A 522 13.44 -13.30 44.91
N ASP A 523 12.95 -13.42 46.15
CA ASP A 523 13.46 -14.44 47.05
C ASP A 523 13.04 -15.85 46.59
N SER A 524 13.74 -16.85 47.12
CA SER A 524 13.54 -18.25 46.71
C SER A 524 12.19 -18.83 47.12
N GLN A 525 11.57 -18.35 48.20
CA GLN A 525 10.28 -18.86 48.67
C GLN A 525 9.14 -18.34 47.79
N LEU A 526 9.16 -17.05 47.49
CA LEU A 526 8.21 -16.39 46.62
C LEU A 526 8.29 -16.94 45.19
N GLU A 527 9.50 -17.17 44.68
CA GLU A 527 9.70 -17.81 43.37
C GLU A 527 9.09 -19.22 43.29
N GLN A 528 9.26 -20.04 44.34
CA GLN A 528 8.64 -21.37 44.42
C GLN A 528 7.10 -21.32 44.49
N ILE A 529 6.55 -20.37 45.24
CA ILE A 529 5.10 -20.17 45.33
C ILE A 529 4.53 -19.78 43.96
N LEU A 530 5.18 -18.83 43.28
CA LEU A 530 4.79 -18.39 41.93
C LEU A 530 4.87 -19.53 40.92
N GLN A 531 5.91 -20.36 41.00
CA GLN A 531 6.06 -21.55 40.15
C GLN A 531 4.92 -22.55 40.36
N GLY A 532 4.53 -22.80 41.61
CA GLY A 532 3.41 -23.71 41.90
C GLY A 532 2.06 -23.16 41.43
N ALA A 533 1.88 -21.83 41.46
CA ALA A 533 0.68 -21.16 40.97
C ALA A 533 0.52 -21.24 39.44
N THR A 534 1.63 -21.11 38.68
CA THR A 534 1.58 -21.20 37.21
C THR A 534 1.34 -22.63 36.71
N GLN A 535 1.76 -23.65 37.48
CA GLN A 535 1.54 -25.06 37.14
C GLN A 535 0.14 -25.57 37.54
N GLY A 536 -0.70 -24.74 38.17
CA GLY A 536 -2.03 -25.13 38.65
C GLY A 536 -2.02 -26.14 39.81
N ASN A 537 -0.85 -26.39 40.42
CA ASN A 537 -0.65 -27.37 41.49
C ASN A 537 -0.95 -26.81 42.90
N ILE A 538 -1.01 -25.49 43.05
CA ILE A 538 -1.33 -24.81 44.31
C ILE A 538 -2.61 -24.01 44.08
N GLY A 539 -3.63 -24.27 44.91
CA GLY A 539 -4.83 -23.44 44.97
C GLY A 539 -4.42 -21.97 45.03
N GLY A 540 -4.98 -21.17 44.13
CA GLY A 540 -4.42 -19.89 43.67
C GLY A 540 -3.79 -19.00 44.74
N MET A 541 -2.80 -18.21 44.31
CA MET A 541 -2.08 -17.26 45.18
C MET A 541 -3.01 -16.46 46.08
N GLU A 542 -2.61 -16.34 47.35
CA GLU A 542 -3.29 -15.47 48.30
C GLU A 542 -3.21 -14.01 47.80
N PRO A 543 -4.35 -13.29 47.67
CA PRO A 543 -4.36 -11.91 47.18
C PRO A 543 -3.44 -10.97 47.96
N THR A 544 -3.31 -11.21 49.27
CA THR A 544 -2.44 -10.45 50.19
C THR A 544 -0.96 -10.59 49.83
N LEU A 545 -0.51 -11.78 49.41
CA LEU A 545 0.87 -12.01 48.98
C LEU A 545 1.18 -11.23 47.70
N ILE A 546 0.24 -11.23 46.75
CA ILE A 546 0.37 -10.48 45.50
C ILE A 546 0.44 -8.97 45.78
N GLU A 547 -0.45 -8.44 46.61
CA GLU A 547 -0.45 -7.02 46.98
C GLU A 547 0.84 -6.60 47.68
N ASN A 548 1.34 -7.41 48.62
CA ASN A 548 2.60 -7.16 49.31
C ASN A 548 3.78 -7.16 48.34
N MET A 549 3.85 -8.14 47.43
CA MET A 549 4.88 -8.20 46.39
C MET A 549 4.85 -6.95 45.50
N ILE A 550 3.67 -6.53 45.03
CA ILE A 550 3.52 -5.33 44.19
C ILE A 550 3.97 -4.08 44.94
N ASN A 551 3.62 -3.93 46.22
CA ASN A 551 4.02 -2.77 47.02
C ASN A 551 5.54 -2.72 47.23
N GLN A 552 6.19 -3.86 47.50
CA GLN A 552 7.65 -3.95 47.61
C GLN A 552 8.34 -3.64 46.27
N LEU A 553 7.81 -4.16 45.16
CA LEU A 553 8.31 -3.85 43.82
C LEU A 553 8.18 -2.35 43.52
N ARG A 554 7.04 -1.72 43.82
CA ARG A 554 6.84 -0.28 43.61
C ARG A 554 7.85 0.56 44.41
N GLN A 555 8.10 0.19 45.66
CA GLN A 555 9.08 0.87 46.51
C GLN A 555 10.50 0.72 45.95
N ALA A 556 10.90 -0.49 45.54
CA ALA A 556 12.21 -0.73 44.93
C ALA A 556 12.37 -0.01 43.58
N SER A 557 11.32 0.01 42.75
CA SER A 557 11.32 0.73 41.48
C SER A 557 11.47 2.23 41.68
N ALA A 558 10.72 2.83 42.61
CA ALA A 558 10.83 4.27 42.91
C ALA A 558 12.24 4.67 43.36
N GLN A 559 12.94 3.80 44.09
CA GLN A 559 14.34 4.03 44.47
C GLN A 559 15.28 4.03 43.25
N LEU A 560 15.09 3.11 42.31
CA LEU A 560 15.91 3.05 41.09
C LEU A 560 15.65 4.23 40.16
N GLU A 561 14.39 4.62 40.01
CA GLU A 561 14.00 5.78 39.20
C GLU A 561 14.57 7.08 39.77
N ALA A 562 14.62 7.21 41.11
CA ALA A 562 15.27 8.34 41.78
C ALA A 562 16.79 8.40 41.52
N GLU A 563 17.43 7.26 41.24
CA GLU A 563 18.83 7.17 40.78
C GLU A 563 18.99 7.33 39.26
N GLY A 564 17.89 7.56 38.52
CA GLY A 564 17.88 7.65 37.06
C GLY A 564 18.05 6.31 36.34
N LYS A 565 17.83 5.19 37.04
CA LYS A 565 17.95 3.84 36.47
C LYS A 565 16.59 3.26 36.13
N THR A 566 16.54 2.49 35.05
CA THR A 566 15.35 1.74 34.66
C THR A 566 15.15 0.54 35.59
N PRO A 567 13.99 0.38 36.24
CA PRO A 567 13.74 -0.76 37.12
C PRO A 567 13.53 -2.05 36.32
N VAL A 568 14.32 -3.07 36.65
CA VAL A 568 14.29 -4.39 36.00
C VAL A 568 14.10 -5.47 37.04
N LEU A 569 13.10 -6.32 36.87
CA LEU A 569 12.89 -7.53 37.67
C LEU A 569 13.43 -8.75 36.93
N LEU A 570 14.36 -9.45 37.57
CA LEU A 570 15.00 -10.65 37.04
C LEU A 570 14.43 -11.91 37.71
N VAL A 571 13.93 -12.84 36.90
CA VAL A 571 13.19 -14.02 37.36
C VAL A 571 13.52 -15.26 36.51
N ALA A 572 13.12 -16.45 36.97
CA ALA A 572 13.21 -17.65 36.14
C ALA A 572 12.28 -17.58 34.90
N SER A 573 12.75 -18.14 33.78
CA SER A 573 12.05 -18.16 32.49
C SER A 573 10.57 -18.59 32.56
N HIS A 574 10.24 -19.57 33.42
CA HIS A 574 8.91 -20.17 33.50
C HIS A 574 7.86 -19.30 34.22
N ILE A 575 8.27 -18.32 35.03
CA ILE A 575 7.35 -17.36 35.69
C ILE A 575 7.33 -15.98 35.03
N ARG A 576 8.28 -15.68 34.13
CA ARG A 576 8.44 -14.37 33.48
C ARG A 576 7.16 -13.90 32.80
N LEU A 577 6.53 -14.73 31.98
CA LEU A 577 5.33 -14.36 31.23
C LEU A 577 4.14 -14.09 32.16
N PHE A 578 3.97 -14.93 33.17
CA PHE A 578 2.93 -14.76 34.18
C PHE A 578 3.09 -13.42 34.90
N LEU A 579 4.31 -13.10 35.34
CA LEU A 579 4.60 -11.82 36.00
C LEU A 579 4.46 -10.63 35.05
N SER A 580 4.86 -10.76 33.79
CA SER A 580 4.65 -9.71 32.77
C SER A 580 3.17 -9.35 32.68
N ARG A 581 2.30 -10.34 32.48
CA ARG A 581 0.84 -10.13 32.40
C ARG A 581 0.25 -9.58 33.71
N LEU A 582 0.76 -9.99 34.87
CA LEU A 582 0.27 -9.54 36.18
C LEU A 582 0.66 -8.09 36.51
N LEU A 583 1.89 -7.69 36.19
CA LEU A 583 2.47 -6.42 36.63
C LEU A 583 2.33 -5.30 35.59
N LYS A 584 2.18 -5.63 34.31
CA LYS A 584 2.16 -4.65 33.21
C LYS A 584 1.07 -3.58 33.35
N SER A 585 -0.11 -3.91 33.86
CA SER A 585 -1.20 -2.94 34.07
C SER A 585 -1.08 -2.13 35.36
N ARG A 586 -0.06 -2.42 36.18
CA ARG A 586 0.08 -1.87 37.54
C ARG A 586 1.38 -1.09 37.74
N MET A 587 2.32 -1.21 36.82
CA MET A 587 3.65 -0.60 36.89
C MET A 587 4.04 -0.11 35.50
N ASP A 588 4.25 1.19 35.38
CA ASP A 588 4.78 1.82 34.16
C ASP A 588 6.30 1.77 34.15
N ASN A 589 6.91 1.82 32.97
CA ASN A 589 8.38 1.86 32.78
C ASN A 589 9.16 0.73 33.50
N PHE A 590 8.53 -0.43 33.65
CA PHE A 590 9.06 -1.56 34.41
C PHE A 590 9.30 -2.77 33.51
N TYR A 591 10.50 -3.33 33.54
CA TYR A 591 10.88 -4.46 32.67
C TYR A 591 11.05 -5.75 33.46
N ILE A 592 10.58 -6.86 32.89
CA ILE A 592 10.70 -8.19 33.49
C ILE A 592 11.49 -9.07 32.54
N LEU A 593 12.67 -9.49 33.00
CA LEU A 593 13.61 -10.31 32.23
C LEU A 593 13.77 -11.68 32.84
N ALA A 594 14.00 -12.68 31.99
CA ALA A 594 14.45 -13.98 32.44
C ALA A 594 15.98 -13.99 32.63
N TYR A 595 16.50 -14.82 33.55
CA TYR A 595 17.94 -15.00 33.72
C TYR A 595 18.65 -15.35 32.40
N GLU A 596 18.01 -16.17 31.57
CA GLU A 596 18.55 -16.63 30.29
C GLU A 596 18.53 -15.57 29.17
N GLU A 597 17.84 -14.44 29.38
CA GLU A 597 17.80 -13.32 28.43
C GLU A 597 19.02 -12.39 28.60
N ILE A 598 19.76 -12.49 29.71
CA ILE A 598 20.95 -11.68 29.93
C ILE A 598 22.17 -12.41 29.37
N PRO A 599 22.93 -11.81 28.42
CA PRO A 599 24.14 -12.44 27.90
C PRO A 599 25.16 -12.69 29.01
N ALA A 600 25.79 -13.86 29.02
CA ALA A 600 26.78 -14.25 30.04
C ALA A 600 28.01 -13.32 30.15
N SER A 601 28.23 -12.45 29.15
CA SER A 601 29.30 -11.45 29.14
C SER A 601 28.94 -10.15 29.88
N LYS A 602 27.69 -9.98 30.31
CA LYS A 602 27.20 -8.77 30.98
C LYS A 602 27.15 -8.97 32.49
N ASN A 603 27.35 -7.87 33.23
CA ASN A 603 27.31 -7.89 34.69
C ASN A 603 25.94 -7.44 35.20
N ILE A 604 25.49 -8.08 36.28
CA ILE A 604 24.25 -7.74 36.99
C ILE A 604 24.57 -7.35 38.43
N LYS A 605 23.85 -6.35 38.93
CA LYS A 605 23.92 -5.91 40.32
C LYS A 605 22.57 -6.01 40.98
N VAL A 606 22.46 -6.90 41.97
CA VAL A 606 21.24 -7.01 42.76
C VAL A 606 21.13 -5.81 43.69
N VAL A 607 20.09 -5.01 43.50
CA VAL A 607 19.83 -3.80 44.30
C VAL A 607 18.75 -4.01 45.36
N ALA A 608 17.80 -4.91 45.08
CA ALA A 608 16.72 -5.23 45.99
C ALA A 608 16.29 -6.70 45.83
N THR A 609 15.80 -7.27 46.91
CA THR A 609 15.19 -8.62 46.94
C THR A 609 13.77 -8.51 47.48
N VAL A 610 12.81 -8.98 46.70
CA VAL A 610 11.36 -8.92 47.01
C VAL A 610 10.88 -10.26 47.54
N GLY A 611 10.01 -10.22 48.55
CA GLY A 611 9.50 -11.39 49.28
C GLY A 611 10.11 -11.53 50.68
N ASN A 612 11.26 -10.90 50.93
CA ASN A 612 11.92 -10.97 52.21
C ASN A 612 11.02 -10.31 53.27
N GLN A 613 10.41 -11.10 54.13
CA GLN A 613 9.82 -10.59 55.37
C GLN A 613 10.97 -9.98 56.16
N ALA A 614 11.09 -8.66 56.14
CA ALA A 614 11.81 -7.97 57.21
C ALA A 614 11.12 -8.40 58.51
N ALA A 615 11.82 -9.21 59.29
CA ALA A 615 11.48 -9.56 60.66
C ALA A 615 11.31 -8.31 61.53
#